data_AF-A0A2D4EKG8-F1
#
_entry.id   AF-A0A2D4EKG8-F1
#
_cell.length_a   1.000
_cell.length_b   1.000
_cell.length_c   1.000
_cell.angle_alpha   90.00
_cell.angle_beta   90.00
_cell.angle_gamma   90.00
#
_symmetry.space_group_name_H-M   'P 1'
#
loop_
_entity.id
_entity.type
_entity.pdbx_description
1 polymer ?
#
loop_
_entity_poly.entity_id
_entity_poly.type
_entity_poly.pdbx_seq_one_letter_code
_entity_poly.pdbx_strand_id
1 'polypeptide(L)'
;LLNKAFLKKLDKIIMQFIWNGKKARIKKIYLQDNKSRGGFGLPAWETYYKAATLVWIKDWIKLENKRILTLEGYDLQKGWHAFLWDPDNKSHTYFQRHTVRKSLIKIWSDIRKHYNKTPLWLSTT
;
A
#
# COMPACT_ATOMS: atom_id res chain seq x y z
N LEU A 1 -7.74 0.58 6.75
CA LEU A 1 -6.83 1.13 7.79
C LEU A 1 -5.91 0.01 8.20
N LEU A 2 -4.59 0.19 8.12
CA LEU A 2 -3.63 -0.86 8.46
C LEU A 2 -3.95 -1.39 9.86
N ASN A 3 -4.56 -2.56 9.95
CA ASN A 3 -4.99 -3.11 11.22
C ASN A 3 -3.76 -3.77 11.85
N LYS A 4 -3.08 -3.04 12.75
CA LYS A 4 -1.90 -3.55 13.46
C LYS A 4 -2.22 -4.85 14.21
N ALA A 5 -3.45 -5.03 14.70
CA ALA A 5 -3.86 -6.28 15.35
C ALA A 5 -3.94 -7.45 14.34
N PHE A 6 -4.45 -7.19 13.14
CA PHE A 6 -4.44 -8.18 12.05
C PHE A 6 -3.00 -8.57 11.68
N LEU A 7 -2.10 -7.60 11.50
CA LEU A 7 -0.69 -7.89 11.18
C LEU A 7 0.00 -8.70 12.28
N LYS A 8 -0.26 -8.36 13.55
CA LYS A 8 0.24 -9.15 14.69
C LYS A 8 -0.30 -10.58 14.70
N LYS A 9 -1.58 -10.77 14.35
CA LYS A 9 -2.20 -12.10 14.23
C LYS A 9 -1.57 -12.89 13.07
N LEU A 10 -1.35 -12.25 11.93
CA LEU A 10 -0.67 -12.84 10.77
C LEU A 10 0.77 -13.25 11.15
N ASP A 11 1.51 -12.38 11.81
CA ASP A 11 2.84 -12.69 12.33
C ASP A 11 2.82 -13.91 13.25
N LYS A 12 1.84 -14.01 14.16
CA LYS A 12 1.71 -15.15 15.07
C LYS A 12 1.50 -16.47 14.29
N ILE A 13 0.60 -16.47 13.31
CA ILE A 13 0.31 -17.65 12.47
C ILE A 13 1.56 -18.06 11.70
N ILE A 14 2.25 -17.11 11.08
CA ILE A 14 3.45 -17.37 10.28
C ILE A 14 4.60 -17.87 11.14
N MET A 15 4.80 -17.29 12.34
CA MET A 15 5.82 -17.79 13.27
C MET A 15 5.49 -19.19 13.76
N GLN A 16 4.21 -19.49 14.07
CA GLN A 16 3.79 -20.85 14.40
C GLN A 16 4.02 -21.83 13.25
N PHE A 17 3.75 -21.42 12.01
CA PHE A 17 4.00 -22.22 10.82
C PHE A 17 5.49 -22.52 10.61
N ILE A 18 6.35 -21.49 10.62
CA ILE A 18 7.81 -21.63 10.43
C ILE A 18 8.41 -22.59 11.46
N TRP A 19 7.97 -22.49 12.72
CA TRP A 19 8.50 -23.33 13.79
C TRP A 19 7.71 -24.62 14.01
N ASN A 20 6.69 -24.90 13.20
CA ASN A 20 5.80 -26.05 13.35
C ASN A 20 5.27 -26.17 14.81
N GLY A 21 4.78 -25.06 15.36
CA GLY A 21 4.29 -24.96 16.74
C GLY A 21 5.37 -24.97 17.83
N LYS A 22 6.65 -25.15 17.49
CA LYS A 22 7.77 -25.17 18.45
C LYS A 22 8.20 -23.76 18.82
N LYS A 23 9.04 -23.66 19.87
CA LYS A 23 9.67 -22.40 20.29
C LYS A 23 10.56 -21.84 19.18
N ALA A 24 10.44 -20.54 18.93
CA ALA A 24 11.26 -19.85 17.93
C ALA A 24 12.74 -19.96 18.27
N ARG A 25 13.56 -20.39 17.29
CA ARG A 25 15.02 -20.54 17.47
C ARG A 25 15.80 -19.32 16.97
N ILE A 26 15.24 -18.59 16.02
CA ILE A 26 15.85 -17.40 15.41
C ILE A 26 14.96 -16.19 15.70
N LYS A 27 15.58 -15.05 16.05
CA LYS A 27 14.84 -13.80 16.26
C LYS A 27 14.20 -13.36 14.94
N LYS A 28 12.97 -12.87 15.01
CA LYS A 28 12.19 -12.41 13.85
C LYS A 28 12.96 -11.42 12.96
N ILE A 29 13.73 -10.51 13.56
CA ILE A 29 14.54 -9.52 12.81
C ILE A 29 15.50 -10.16 11.80
N TYR A 30 16.11 -11.32 12.14
CA TYR A 30 17.04 -12.02 11.26
C TYR A 30 16.31 -12.84 10.20
N LEU A 31 15.11 -13.34 10.52
CA LEU A 31 14.23 -13.94 9.52
C LEU A 31 13.85 -12.90 8.45
N GLN A 32 13.64 -11.66 8.86
CA GLN A 32 13.24 -10.56 7.97
C GLN A 32 14.39 -9.88 7.23
N ASP A 33 15.64 -10.16 7.60
CA ASP A 33 16.79 -9.57 6.92
C ASP A 33 16.94 -10.17 5.51
N ASN A 34 17.63 -9.43 4.64
CA ASN A 34 17.83 -9.82 3.27
C ASN A 34 18.73 -11.08 3.17
N LYS A 35 18.47 -11.92 2.17
CA LYS A 35 19.29 -13.11 1.88
C LYS A 35 20.75 -12.76 1.62
N SER A 36 21.03 -11.61 1.01
CA SER A 36 22.41 -11.12 0.80
C SER A 36 23.18 -10.83 2.09
N ARG A 37 22.48 -10.63 3.21
CA ARG A 37 23.07 -10.38 4.54
C ARG A 37 22.98 -11.62 5.46
N GLY A 38 22.65 -12.79 4.89
CA GLY A 38 22.46 -14.03 5.65
C GLY A 38 21.09 -14.17 6.31
N GLY A 39 20.12 -13.31 5.97
CA GLY A 39 18.74 -13.44 6.41
C GLY A 39 17.92 -14.40 5.56
N PHE A 40 16.64 -14.57 5.92
CA PHE A 40 15.71 -15.47 5.22
C PHE A 40 14.76 -14.75 4.25
N GLY A 41 14.75 -13.41 4.25
CA GLY A 41 13.89 -12.59 3.38
C GLY A 41 12.40 -12.65 3.76
N LEU A 42 12.08 -12.96 5.03
CA LEU A 42 10.71 -12.94 5.51
C LEU A 42 10.16 -11.51 5.42
N PRO A 43 9.02 -11.27 4.76
CA PRO A 43 8.49 -9.92 4.64
C PRO A 43 8.12 -9.34 6.01
N ALA A 44 8.52 -8.09 6.24
CA ALA A 44 7.88 -7.27 7.26
C ALA A 44 6.52 -6.85 6.74
N TRP A 45 5.43 -7.42 7.28
CA TRP A 45 4.09 -7.25 6.71
C TRP A 45 3.62 -5.81 6.56
N GLU A 46 4.01 -4.93 7.49
CA GLU A 46 3.71 -3.50 7.37
C GLU A 46 4.41 -2.89 6.14
N THR A 47 5.71 -3.13 5.99
CA THR A 47 6.50 -2.64 4.86
C THR A 47 6.03 -3.26 3.55
N TYR A 48 5.75 -4.57 3.55
CA TYR A 48 5.26 -5.30 2.40
C TYR A 48 3.91 -4.77 1.93
N TYR A 49 2.98 -4.50 2.84
CA TYR A 49 1.68 -3.93 2.52
C TYR A 49 1.80 -2.51 1.94
N LYS A 50 2.69 -1.67 2.49
CA LYS A 50 2.99 -0.34 1.93
C LYS A 50 3.58 -0.45 0.52
N ALA A 51 4.52 -1.37 0.31
CA ALA A 51 5.13 -1.61 -1.00
C ALA A 51 4.12 -2.12 -2.03
N ALA A 52 3.27 -3.07 -1.67
CA ALA A 52 2.20 -3.57 -2.54
C ALA A 52 1.22 -2.44 -2.92
N THR A 53 0.86 -1.58 -1.97
CA THR A 53 0.04 -0.40 -2.24
C THR A 53 0.72 0.55 -3.23
N LEU A 54 2.02 0.77 -3.10
CA LEU A 54 2.78 1.62 -4.03
C LEU A 54 2.82 1.05 -5.45
N VAL A 55 2.91 -0.26 -5.61
CA VAL A 55 2.82 -0.90 -6.94
C VAL A 55 1.48 -0.56 -7.59
N TRP A 56 0.38 -0.66 -6.84
CA TRP A 56 -0.95 -0.31 -7.34
C TRP A 56 -1.03 1.17 -7.71
N ILE A 57 -0.53 2.08 -6.86
CA ILE A 57 -0.53 3.52 -7.14
C ILE A 57 0.32 3.84 -8.38
N LYS A 58 1.48 3.19 -8.54
CA LYS A 58 2.35 3.35 -9.70
C LYS A 58 1.63 2.93 -10.99
N ASP A 59 0.99 1.76 -10.99
CA ASP A 59 0.26 1.26 -12.15
C ASP A 59 -0.95 2.14 -12.46
N TRP A 60 -1.60 2.67 -11.43
CA TRP A 60 -2.66 3.65 -11.58
C TRP A 60 -2.14 4.90 -12.27
N ILE A 61 -1.05 5.53 -11.78
CA ILE A 61 -0.46 6.76 -12.34
C ILE A 61 -0.15 6.63 -13.83
N LYS A 62 0.30 5.46 -14.28
CA LYS A 62 0.68 5.21 -15.68
C LYS A 62 -0.49 5.31 -16.67
N LEU A 63 -1.74 5.12 -16.21
CA LEU A 63 -2.94 5.17 -17.07
C LEU A 63 -2.94 4.20 -18.27
N GLU A 64 -2.07 3.18 -18.28
CA GLU A 64 -1.88 2.29 -19.44
C GLU A 64 -3.05 1.30 -19.61
N ASN A 65 -3.68 0.86 -18.50
CA ASN A 65 -4.71 -0.17 -18.55
C ASN A 65 -6.13 0.42 -18.70
N LYS A 66 -6.53 0.67 -19.96
CA LYS A 66 -7.84 1.25 -20.31
C LYS A 66 -9.03 0.48 -19.71
N ARG A 67 -8.99 -0.86 -19.65
CA ARG A 67 -10.10 -1.67 -19.11
C ARG A 67 -10.35 -1.42 -17.63
N ILE A 68 -9.28 -1.46 -16.84
CA ILE A 68 -9.36 -1.18 -15.39
C ILE A 68 -9.83 0.24 -15.18
N LEU A 69 -9.27 1.20 -15.93
CA LEU A 69 -9.66 2.62 -15.83
C LEU A 69 -11.13 2.87 -16.19
N THR A 70 -11.71 2.15 -17.15
CA THR A 70 -13.13 2.28 -17.46
C THR A 70 -14.02 1.71 -16.36
N LEU A 71 -13.69 0.53 -15.83
CA LEU A 71 -14.45 -0.11 -14.75
C LEU A 71 -14.38 0.70 -13.46
N GLU A 72 -13.20 1.22 -13.16
CA GLU A 72 -12.95 2.04 -11.98
C GLU A 72 -13.56 3.44 -12.18
N GLY A 73 -13.30 4.09 -13.31
CA GLY A 73 -13.77 5.43 -13.66
C GLY A 73 -15.29 5.61 -13.86
N TYR A 74 -16.05 4.52 -13.98
CA TYR A 74 -17.47 4.56 -14.36
C TYR A 74 -18.32 5.50 -13.50
N ASP A 75 -18.07 5.54 -12.20
CA ASP A 75 -18.87 6.32 -11.23
C ASP A 75 -18.15 7.61 -10.77
N LEU A 76 -17.21 8.13 -11.57
CA LEU A 76 -16.34 9.23 -11.17
C LEU A 76 -16.42 10.47 -12.05
N GLN A 77 -16.63 11.61 -11.39
CA GLN A 77 -16.67 12.93 -12.03
C GLN A 77 -15.29 13.45 -12.45
N LYS A 78 -14.21 12.91 -11.86
CA LYS A 78 -12.83 13.28 -12.16
C LYS A 78 -11.98 12.02 -12.31
N GLY A 79 -10.90 12.13 -13.10
CA GLY A 79 -9.88 11.09 -13.17
C GLY A 79 -9.32 10.78 -11.77
N TRP A 80 -9.09 9.50 -11.50
CA TRP A 80 -8.75 9.00 -10.17
C TRP A 80 -7.47 9.62 -9.58
N HIS A 81 -6.57 10.00 -10.47
CA HIS A 81 -5.29 10.68 -10.22
C HIS A 81 -5.45 12.01 -9.50
N ALA A 82 -6.56 12.71 -9.72
CA ALA A 82 -6.86 13.96 -9.02
C ALA A 82 -6.95 13.76 -7.51
N PHE A 83 -7.46 12.61 -7.05
CA PHE A 83 -7.61 12.31 -5.62
C PHE A 83 -6.30 11.94 -4.93
N LEU A 84 -5.25 11.57 -5.68
CA LEU A 84 -3.91 11.39 -5.12
C LEU A 84 -3.29 12.73 -4.72
N TRP A 85 -3.66 13.83 -5.40
CA TRP A 85 -3.12 15.15 -5.12
C TRP A 85 -3.95 15.95 -4.12
N ASP A 86 -5.27 15.77 -4.12
CA ASP A 86 -6.18 16.43 -3.19
C ASP A 86 -7.04 15.40 -2.41
N PRO A 87 -6.42 14.63 -1.51
CA PRO A 87 -7.11 13.58 -0.78
C PRO A 87 -8.11 14.14 0.23
N ASP A 88 -7.95 15.38 0.69
CA ASP A 88 -8.76 15.99 1.75
C ASP A 88 -9.90 16.87 1.21
N ASN A 89 -10.13 16.86 -0.10
CA ASN A 89 -11.21 17.63 -0.70
C ASN A 89 -12.59 17.14 -0.22
N LYS A 90 -13.26 17.98 0.56
CA LYS A 90 -14.61 17.72 1.10
C LYS A 90 -15.65 17.45 0.00
N SER A 91 -15.41 17.89 -1.23
CA SER A 91 -16.31 17.66 -2.38
C SER A 91 -16.31 16.20 -2.88
N HIS A 92 -15.37 15.37 -2.43
CA HIS A 92 -15.11 14.05 -3.03
C HIS A 92 -15.20 12.89 -2.00
N THR A 93 -16.11 13.02 -1.03
CA THR A 93 -16.35 11.97 -0.01
C THR A 93 -16.77 10.62 -0.62
N TYR A 94 -17.43 10.63 -1.78
CA TYR A 94 -17.88 9.42 -2.48
C TYR A 94 -16.71 8.49 -2.86
N PHE A 95 -15.57 9.05 -3.27
CA PHE A 95 -14.40 8.27 -3.67
C PHE A 95 -13.81 7.50 -2.48
N GLN A 96 -13.85 8.12 -1.30
CA GLN A 96 -13.39 7.51 -0.05
C GLN A 96 -14.41 6.54 0.58
N ARG A 97 -15.63 6.40 0.05
CA ARG A 97 -16.60 5.40 0.54
C ARG A 97 -16.11 3.98 0.24
N HIS A 98 -15.41 3.79 -0.87
CA HIS A 98 -14.86 2.49 -1.23
C HIS A 98 -13.66 2.14 -0.34
N THR A 99 -13.74 1.01 0.37
CA THR A 99 -12.75 0.62 1.39
C THR A 99 -11.33 0.48 0.82
N VAL A 100 -11.21 -0.05 -0.39
CA VAL A 100 -9.90 -0.19 -1.06
C VAL A 100 -9.32 1.18 -1.39
N ARG A 101 -10.10 2.09 -2.00
CA ARG A 101 -9.65 3.42 -2.42
C ARG A 101 -9.23 4.25 -1.20
N LYS A 102 -10.06 4.24 -0.15
CA LYS A 102 -9.75 4.86 1.14
C LYS A 102 -8.44 4.37 1.75
N SER A 103 -8.18 3.06 1.65
CA SER A 103 -6.95 2.48 2.18
C SER A 103 -5.72 2.92 1.40
N LEU A 104 -5.80 2.97 0.06
CA LEU A 104 -4.72 3.39 -0.82
C LEU A 104 -4.38 4.87 -0.65
N ILE A 105 -5.39 5.75 -0.64
CA ILE A 105 -5.21 7.19 -0.41
C ILE A 105 -4.54 7.45 0.93
N LYS A 106 -4.97 6.76 1.99
CA LYS A 106 -4.37 6.95 3.31
C LYS A 106 -2.88 6.61 3.32
N ILE A 107 -2.50 5.50 2.70
CA ILE A 107 -1.09 5.06 2.60
C ILE A 107 -0.30 6.03 1.72
N TRP A 108 -0.90 6.49 0.63
CA TRP A 108 -0.33 7.51 -0.24
C TRP A 108 -0.07 8.82 0.51
N SER A 109 -1.02 9.32 1.29
CA SER A 109 -0.85 10.54 2.10
C SER A 109 0.28 10.40 3.12
N ASP A 110 0.44 9.22 3.73
CA ASP A 110 1.57 8.96 4.65
C ASP A 110 2.92 8.93 3.92
N ILE A 111 2.96 8.39 2.70
CA ILE A 111 4.18 8.33 1.90
C ILE A 111 4.53 9.69 1.29
N ARG A 112 3.52 10.41 0.78
CA ARG A 112 3.65 11.73 0.16
C ARG A 112 4.26 12.77 1.10
N LYS A 113 4.06 12.67 2.42
CA LYS A 113 4.73 13.53 3.42
C LYS A 113 6.26 13.52 3.27
N HIS A 114 6.83 12.47 2.70
CA HIS A 114 8.26 12.34 2.45
C HIS A 114 8.69 12.83 1.06
N TYR A 115 7.77 13.28 0.21
CA TYR A 115 8.02 13.81 -1.13
C TYR A 115 7.68 15.31 -1.19
N ASN A 116 8.70 16.15 -1.32
CA ASN A 116 8.53 17.62 -1.38
C ASN A 116 8.27 18.16 -2.79
N LYS A 117 8.29 17.31 -3.83
CA LYS A 117 8.15 17.74 -5.23
C LYS A 117 6.78 17.38 -5.77
N THR A 118 6.15 18.32 -6.46
CA THR A 118 4.97 18.05 -7.28
C THR A 118 5.37 17.09 -8.40
N PRO A 119 4.68 15.93 -8.55
CA PRO A 119 4.93 15.01 -9.64
C PRO A 119 4.69 15.64 -11.01
N LEU A 120 5.56 15.34 -11.98
CA LEU A 120 5.46 15.85 -13.37
C LEU A 120 4.15 15.50 -14.09
N TRP A 121 3.45 14.44 -13.67
CA TRP A 121 2.16 14.06 -14.26
C TRP A 121 0.99 14.94 -13.80
N LEU A 122 1.21 15.85 -12.83
CA LEU A 122 0.25 16.88 -12.40
C LEU A 122 0.56 18.27 -12.96
N SER A 123 1.79 18.50 -13.44
CA SER A 123 2.10 19.71 -14.18
C SER A 123 1.50 19.59 -15.56
N THR A 124 0.25 20.04 -15.70
CA THR A 124 -0.30 20.43 -17.00
C THR A 124 0.55 21.61 -17.47
N THR A 125 1.53 21.36 -18.34
CA THR A 125 1.93 22.36 -19.33
C THR A 125 0.73 22.76 -20.16
#